data_AF-A0A832CV17-F1
#
_entry.id   AF-A0A832CV17-F1
#
_cell.length_a   1.000
_cell.length_b   1.000
_cell.length_c   1.000
_cell.angle_alpha   90.00
_cell.angle_beta   90.00
_cell.angle_gamma   90.00
#
_symmetry.space_group_name_H-M   'P 1'
#
loop_
_entity.id
_entity.type
_entity.pdbx_description
1 polymer ?
#
loop_
_entity_poly.entity_id
_entity_poly.type
_entity_poly.pdbx_seq_one_letter_code
_entity_poly.pdbx_strand_id
1 'polypeptide(L)'
;MSVTAMAKLEYGARELGLRLTPEQLTSFQRYYEELVKWNQRFNMTTVVGYDEVQRRHFLDSLTCLLALPGWSREVEGSSLPIVCA
;
A
#
# COMPACT_ATOMS: atom_id res chain seq x y z
N MET A 1 13.22 -17.93 4.79
CA MET A 1 13.34 -16.58 5.38
C MET A 1 12.56 -15.64 4.48
N SER A 2 11.29 -15.37 4.81
CA SER A 2 10.46 -14.49 3.97
C SER A 2 10.95 -13.05 4.15
N VAL A 3 11.26 -12.42 3.03
CA VAL A 3 11.77 -11.04 2.97
C VAL A 3 10.70 -10.10 3.51
N THR A 4 11.12 -9.13 4.32
CA THR A 4 10.39 -8.01 4.90
C THR A 4 9.93 -7.01 3.81
N ALA A 5 9.35 -7.49 2.71
CA ALA A 5 8.92 -6.66 1.59
C ALA A 5 7.71 -5.81 2.01
N MET A 6 7.76 -4.51 1.68
CA MET A 6 6.68 -3.53 1.91
C MET A 6 6.29 -3.30 3.38
N ALA A 7 7.20 -3.53 4.33
CA ALA A 7 6.90 -3.37 5.75
C ALA A 7 6.50 -1.94 6.17
N LYS A 8 7.01 -0.88 5.52
CA LYS A 8 6.60 0.49 5.83
C LYS A 8 5.18 0.78 5.33
N LEU A 9 4.85 0.28 4.14
CA LEU A 9 3.50 0.33 3.60
C LEU A 9 2.53 -0.44 4.51
N GLU A 10 2.88 -1.66 4.92
CA GLU A 10 2.06 -2.47 5.84
C GLU A 10 1.81 -1.75 7.17
N TYR A 11 2.87 -1.24 7.81
CA TYR A 11 2.76 -0.48 9.05
C TYR A 11 1.90 0.76 8.88
N GLY A 12 2.16 1.59 7.86
CA GLY A 12 1.37 2.80 7.62
C GLY A 12 -0.09 2.50 7.30
N ALA A 13 -0.37 1.45 6.52
CA ALA A 13 -1.73 1.03 6.22
C ALA A 13 -2.47 0.65 7.51
N ARG A 14 -1.81 -0.07 8.43
CA ARG A 14 -2.37 -0.41 9.74
C ARG A 14 -2.74 0.82 10.57
N GLU A 15 -1.93 1.88 10.55
CA GLU A 15 -2.23 3.15 11.22
C GLU A 15 -3.45 3.86 10.61
N LEU A 16 -3.67 3.69 9.30
CA LEU A 16 -4.88 4.17 8.60
C LEU A 16 -6.12 3.29 8.88
N GLY A 17 -5.98 2.20 9.65
CA GLY A 17 -7.05 1.22 9.88
C GLY A 17 -7.22 0.20 8.76
N LEU A 18 -6.29 0.14 7.81
CA LEU A 18 -6.25 -0.83 6.72
C LEU A 18 -5.52 -2.10 7.16
N ARG A 19 -5.92 -3.26 6.63
CA ARG A 19 -5.19 -4.52 6.75
C ARG A 19 -4.93 -5.05 5.35
N LEU A 20 -3.69 -4.93 4.90
CA LEU A 20 -3.26 -5.47 3.61
C LEU A 20 -2.97 -6.96 3.76
N THR A 21 -3.42 -7.78 2.82
CA THR A 21 -3.08 -9.21 2.82
C THR A 21 -1.68 -9.44 2.26
N PRO A 22 -1.06 -10.61 2.51
CA PRO A 22 0.23 -10.96 1.92
C PRO A 22 0.25 -10.89 0.38
N GLU A 23 -0.84 -11.27 -0.28
CA GLU A 23 -0.99 -11.22 -1.73
C GLU A 23 -1.00 -9.79 -2.25
N GLN A 24 -1.62 -8.87 -1.51
CA GLN A 24 -1.62 -7.46 -1.85
C GLN A 24 -0.26 -6.81 -1.65
N LEU A 25 0.43 -7.12 -0.55
CA LEU A 25 1.80 -6.65 -0.34
C LEU A 25 2.72 -7.15 -1.46
N THR A 26 2.53 -8.39 -1.91
CA THR A 26 3.23 -8.95 -3.08
C THR A 26 2.90 -8.18 -4.36
N SER A 27 1.64 -7.79 -4.55
CA SER A 27 1.20 -6.98 -5.70
C SER A 27 1.82 -5.58 -5.67
N PHE A 28 1.88 -4.91 -4.51
CA PHE A 28 2.58 -3.63 -4.35
C PHE A 28 4.09 -3.75 -4.60
N GLN A 29 4.72 -4.84 -4.14
CA GLN A 29 6.12 -5.13 -4.44
C GLN A 29 6.37 -5.24 -5.94
N ARG A 30 5.54 -6.02 -6.66
CA ARG A 30 5.62 -6.11 -8.13
C ARG A 30 5.37 -4.77 -8.81
N TYR A 31 4.43 -3.97 -8.29
CA TYR A 31 4.16 -2.65 -8.86
C TYR A 31 5.37 -1.71 -8.70
N TYR A 32 6.04 -1.72 -7.54
CA TYR A 32 7.29 -0.98 -7.35
C TYR A 32 8.38 -1.40 -8.36
N GLU A 33 8.55 -2.70 -8.58
CA GLU A 33 9.57 -3.21 -9.52
C GLU A 33 9.32 -2.73 -10.96
N GLU A 34 8.06 -2.77 -11.42
CA GLU A 34 7.71 -2.23 -12.74
C GLU A 34 7.82 -0.71 -12.78
N LEU A 35 7.41 0.01 -11.72
CA LEU A 35 7.57 1.46 -11.63
C LEU A 35 9.05 1.86 -11.85
N VAL A 36 9.98 1.23 -11.14
CA VAL A 36 11.42 1.53 -11.25
C VAL A 36 11.94 1.21 -12.64
N LYS A 37 11.59 0.04 -13.19
CA LYS A 37 12.00 -0.41 -14.52
C LYS A 37 11.53 0.53 -15.63
N TRP A 38 10.30 1.01 -15.56
CA TRP A 38 9.77 1.97 -16.51
C TRP A 38 10.31 3.38 -16.26
N ASN A 39 10.59 3.75 -15.01
CA ASN A 39 11.17 5.05 -14.69
C ASN A 39 12.55 5.22 -15.32
N GLN A 40 13.36 4.16 -15.35
CA GLN A 40 14.67 4.15 -16.03
C GLN A 40 14.58 4.45 -17.53
N ARG A 41 13.42 4.17 -18.16
CA ARG A 41 13.22 4.36 -19.61
C ARG A 41 12.59 5.70 -19.95
N PHE A 42 11.71 6.21 -19.09
CA PHE A 42 10.84 7.36 -19.42
C PHE A 42 10.84 8.49 -18.38
N ASN A 43 11.61 8.38 -17.28
CA ASN A 43 11.63 9.37 -16.19
C ASN A 43 10.23 9.82 -15.72
N MET A 44 9.37 8.86 -15.42
CA MET A 44 7.97 9.08 -15.03
C MET A 44 7.80 9.79 -13.68
N THR A 45 8.70 9.57 -12.74
CA THR A 45 8.72 10.17 -11.40
C THR A 45 10.16 10.42 -10.93
N THR A 46 10.36 11.50 -10.19
CA THR A 46 11.62 11.78 -9.51
C THR A 46 11.79 10.95 -8.23
N VAL A 47 10.70 10.36 -7.73
CA VAL A 47 10.68 9.59 -6.48
C VAL A 47 10.76 8.10 -6.82
N VAL A 48 11.92 7.49 -6.61
CA VAL A 48 12.18 6.06 -6.89
C VAL A 48 12.70 5.27 -5.70
N GLY A 49 13.02 5.93 -4.58
CA GLY A 49 13.52 5.26 -3.39
C GLY A 49 12.46 4.34 -2.78
N TYR A 50 12.82 3.10 -2.47
CA TYR A 50 11.90 2.06 -1.96
C TYR A 50 11.00 2.54 -0.82
N ASP A 51 11.58 3.26 0.14
CA ASP A 51 10.86 3.81 1.29
C ASP A 51 10.01 5.04 0.96
N GLU A 52 10.48 5.87 0.03
CA GLU A 52 9.75 7.06 -0.40
C GLU A 52 8.56 6.68 -1.26
N VAL A 53 8.68 5.71 -2.16
CA VAL A 53 7.56 5.22 -2.97
C VAL A 53 6.47 4.65 -2.06
N GLN A 54 6.83 3.88 -1.04
CA GLN A 54 5.86 3.36 -0.06
C GLN A 54 5.08 4.47 0.64
N ARG A 55 5.73 5.56 1.06
CA ARG A 55 5.05 6.66 1.77
C ARG A 55 4.34 7.63 0.84
N ARG A 56 5.03 8.10 -0.19
CA ARG A 56 4.62 9.24 -1.02
C ARG A 56 3.79 8.85 -2.23
N HIS A 57 3.81 7.58 -2.63
CA HIS A 57 2.96 7.09 -3.72
C HIS A 57 1.90 6.14 -3.18
N PHE A 58 2.31 5.08 -2.49
CA PHE A 58 1.36 4.05 -2.08
C PHE A 58 0.48 4.48 -0.91
N LEU A 59 1.07 4.84 0.24
CA LEU A 59 0.30 5.27 1.40
C LEU A 59 -0.51 6.54 1.12
N ASP A 60 0.09 7.53 0.44
CA ASP A 60 -0.62 8.75 0.04
C ASP A 60 -1.87 8.43 -0.78
N SER A 61 -1.77 7.54 -1.78
CA SER A 61 -2.93 7.10 -2.56
C SER A 61 -3.98 6.35 -1.73
N LEU A 62 -3.55 5.54 -0.75
CA LEU A 62 -4.45 4.81 0.13
C LEU A 62 -5.25 5.74 1.06
N THR A 63 -4.76 6.95 1.37
CA THR A 63 -5.50 7.90 2.21
C THR A 63 -6.84 8.33 1.58
N CYS A 64 -6.97 8.26 0.25
CA CYS A 64 -8.22 8.52 -0.44
C CYS A 64 -9.37 7.63 0.03
N LEU A 65 -9.09 6.41 0.50
CA LEU A 65 -10.10 5.49 1.03
C LEU A 65 -10.79 6.04 2.28
N LEU A 66 -10.09 6.88 3.07
CA LEU A 66 -10.63 7.48 4.29
C LEU A 66 -11.77 8.48 4.01
N ALA A 67 -11.87 8.98 2.79
CA ALA A 67 -12.91 9.92 2.38
C ALA A 67 -14.20 9.23 1.89
N LEU A 68 -14.18 7.90 1.71
CA LEU A 68 -15.33 7.16 1.18
C LEU A 68 -16.40 6.90 2.26
N PRO A 69 -17.67 7.28 2.03
CA PRO A 69 -18.75 6.98 2.97
C PRO A 69 -18.99 5.46 3.03
N GLY A 70 -19.06 4.91 4.24
CA GLY A 70 -19.13 3.45 4.45
C GLY A 70 -17.76 2.78 4.62
N TRP A 71 -16.66 3.54 4.58
CA TRP A 71 -15.40 3.14 5.21
C TRP A 71 -15.58 3.17 6.74
N SER A 72 -16.28 2.18 7.28
CA SER A 72 -16.54 2.06 8.71
C SER A 72 -15.27 1.62 9.44
N ARG A 73 -14.79 2.46 10.36
CA ARG A 73 -14.00 2.01 11.52
C ARG A 73 -14.92 1.16 12.41
N GLU A 74 -15.25 -0.06 12.00
CA GLU A 74 -15.87 -1.03 12.91
C GLU A 74 -14.77 -1.74 13.70
N VAL A 75 -14.51 -1.16 14.87
CA VAL A 75 -13.86 -1.83 15.99
C VAL A 75 -14.92 -2.78 16.58
N GLU A 76 -14.57 -4.06 16.64
CA GLU A 76 -15.24 -5.10 17.44
C GLU A 76 -16.58 -5.64 16.88
N GLY A 77 -16.51 -6.81 16.23
CA GLY A 77 -17.62 -7.78 16.26
C GLY A 77 -18.47 -7.99 15.00
N SER A 78 -18.15 -7.39 13.85
CA SER A 78 -18.87 -7.67 12.60
C SER A 78 -17.92 -8.12 11.48
N SER A 79 -18.22 -9.29 10.93
CA SER A 79 -17.42 -10.07 10.00
C SER A 79 -17.55 -9.53 8.57
N LEU A 80 -16.93 -8.39 8.28
CA LEU A 80 -16.58 -8.07 6.91
C LEU A 80 -15.08 -7.80 6.85
N PRO A 81 -14.29 -8.78 6.38
CA PRO A 81 -12.91 -8.51 6.06
C PRO A 81 -12.98 -7.64 4.80
N ILE A 82 -12.86 -6.31 4.95
CA ILE A 82 -12.38 -5.48 3.85
C ILE A 82 -10.88 -5.77 3.73
N VAL A 83 -10.61 -7.02 3.34
CA VAL A 83 -9.47 -7.37 2.51
C VAL A 83 -9.67 -6.50 1.30
N CYS A 84 -8.78 -5.54 1.09
CA CYS A 84 -8.67 -4.92 -0.21
C CYS A 84 -8.45 -6.11 -1.18
N ALA A 85 -9.47 -6.45 -1.98
CA ALA A 85 -9.38 -7.52 -2.95
C ALA A 85 -8.64 -7.02 -4.20
#